data_AF-A0A1H2WB99-F1
#
_entry.id   AF-A0A1H2WB99-F1
#
_cell.length_a   1.000
_cell.length_b   1.000
_cell.length_c   1.000
_cell.angle_alpha   90.00
_cell.angle_beta   90.00
_cell.angle_gamma   90.00
#
_symmetry.space_group_name_H-M   'P 1'
#
loop_
_entity.id
_entity.type
_entity.pdbx_description
1 polymer ?
#
loop_
_entity_poly.entity_id
_entity_poly.type
_entity_poly.pdbx_seq_one_letter_code
_entity_poly.pdbx_strand_id
1 'polypeptide(L)'
;MKPTEQLRPEGTPCRAFCVWGYAVGRLKQVKPQIPTLSLSVPMARGSVRYDPVDEETRFKKTARWQRLRMTVLERDLFTCQWPGCGVTLADTSKLVADHRVPVRVEPSRKWDLDNLQCLCKACHDGPKQALELLVYGSAVMGRGRGG
;
A
#
# COMPACT_ATOMS: atom_id res chain seq x y z
N MET A 1 31.42 56.89 31.65
CA MET A 1 31.69 56.33 32.99
C MET A 1 31.13 54.91 33.03
N LYS A 2 31.98 53.92 32.74
CA LYS A 2 31.90 52.53 33.28
C LYS A 2 32.93 52.49 34.43
N PRO A 3 32.96 51.56 35.42
CA PRO A 3 32.49 50.17 35.44
C PRO A 3 31.70 49.84 36.74
N THR A 4 31.10 48.67 36.96
CA THR A 4 31.67 47.38 37.45
C THR A 4 30.63 46.29 37.14
N GLU A 5 30.91 45.24 36.38
CA GLU A 5 31.75 44.07 36.72
C GLU A 5 31.25 43.29 37.95
N GLN A 6 30.91 42.02 37.69
CA GLN A 6 30.96 40.83 38.56
C GLN A 6 29.61 40.10 38.67
N LEU A 7 29.48 38.78 38.50
CA LEU A 7 30.33 37.67 38.05
C LEU A 7 29.35 36.48 37.83
N ARG A 8 29.57 35.64 36.81
CA ARG A 8 28.90 34.34 36.66
C ARG A 8 29.31 33.39 37.79
N PRO A 9 28.42 32.51 38.27
CA PRO A 9 28.84 31.23 38.81
C PRO A 9 28.98 30.20 37.68
N GLU A 10 30.22 29.83 37.40
CA GLU A 10 30.60 28.66 36.63
C GLU A 10 30.28 27.39 37.46
N GLY A 11 29.55 26.45 36.85
CA GLY A 11 29.65 24.99 37.01
C GLY A 11 29.55 24.34 38.40
N THR A 12 28.54 23.52 38.61
CA THR A 12 28.74 22.08 38.96
C THR A 12 27.51 21.27 38.49
N PRO A 13 27.69 20.11 37.82
CA PRO A 13 26.62 19.40 37.16
C PRO A 13 25.89 18.46 38.12
N CYS A 14 24.56 18.43 38.04
CA CYS A 14 23.75 17.41 38.70
C CYS A 14 22.90 16.65 37.70
N ARG A 15 23.37 15.41 37.47
CA ARG A 15 22.54 14.20 37.31
C ARG A 15 21.80 14.03 35.98
N ALA A 16 22.55 13.43 35.06
CA ALA A 16 22.22 12.13 34.47
C ALA A 16 20.72 11.78 34.39
N PHE A 17 20.07 12.20 33.31
CA PHE A 17 18.93 11.46 32.77
C PHE A 17 19.48 10.39 31.83
N CYS A 18 19.70 9.19 32.38
CA CYS A 18 19.99 8.00 31.61
C CYS A 18 18.82 7.72 30.65
N VAL A 19 19.15 7.74 29.36
CA VAL A 19 18.39 7.13 28.28
C VAL A 19 18.07 5.69 28.71
N TRP A 20 16.79 5.32 28.75
CA TRP A 20 16.38 3.91 28.87
C TRP A 20 16.85 3.19 27.61
N GLY A 21 18.09 2.67 27.65
CA GLY A 21 18.56 1.66 26.74
C GLY A 21 17.89 0.36 27.11
N TYR A 22 16.78 0.04 26.44
CA TYR A 22 16.29 -1.33 26.42
C TYR A 22 17.31 -2.15 25.61
N ALA A 23 18.19 -2.88 26.29
CA ALA A 23 19.04 -3.88 25.66
C ALA A 23 18.15 -5.03 25.16
N VAL A 24 17.81 -5.02 23.87
CA VAL A 24 17.22 -6.18 23.20
C VAL A 24 18.32 -7.24 23.00
N GLY A 25 18.40 -8.18 23.94
CA GLY A 25 19.26 -9.36 23.78
C GLY A 25 18.81 -10.22 22.59
N ARG A 26 19.72 -10.54 21.68
CA ARG A 26 19.48 -11.48 20.58
C ARG A 26 19.27 -12.88 21.18
N LEU A 27 18.03 -13.38 21.14
CA LEU A 27 17.73 -14.76 21.49
C LEU A 27 18.47 -15.72 20.55
N LYS A 28 19.19 -16.69 21.10
CA LYS A 28 19.83 -17.75 20.32
C LYS A 28 18.75 -18.70 19.79
N GLN A 29 18.74 -18.93 18.49
CA GLN A 29 17.82 -19.85 17.83
C GLN A 29 18.07 -21.28 18.32
N VAL A 30 17.06 -21.91 18.92
CA VAL A 30 17.07 -23.34 19.26
C VAL A 30 16.79 -24.13 17.98
N LYS A 31 17.63 -25.11 17.67
CA LYS A 31 17.43 -25.99 16.50
C LYS A 31 16.24 -26.92 16.78
N PRO A 32 15.18 -26.91 15.95
CA PRO A 32 14.08 -27.85 16.12
C PRO A 32 14.59 -29.28 15.87
N GLN A 33 14.36 -30.19 16.83
CA GLN A 33 14.74 -31.60 16.78
C GLN A 33 13.60 -32.51 16.31
N ILE A 34 12.56 -31.93 15.68
CA ILE A 34 11.42 -32.71 15.19
C ILE A 34 11.83 -33.35 13.85
N PRO A 35 11.73 -34.69 13.70
CA PRO A 35 11.99 -35.33 12.42
C PRO A 35 10.96 -34.84 11.39
N THR A 36 11.45 -34.39 10.23
CA THR A 36 10.59 -34.04 9.10
C THR A 36 9.99 -35.31 8.52
N LEU A 37 8.76 -35.64 8.93
CA LEU A 37 7.99 -36.68 8.25
C LEU A 37 7.66 -36.18 6.84
N SER A 38 8.30 -36.77 5.83
CA SER A 38 7.98 -36.51 4.43
C SER A 38 6.75 -37.33 4.05
N LEU A 39 5.59 -36.69 4.05
CA LEU A 39 4.37 -37.31 3.54
C LEU A 39 4.39 -37.22 2.01
N SER A 40 4.82 -38.31 1.36
CA SER A 40 4.78 -38.45 -0.11
C SER A 40 3.36 -38.74 -0.57
N VAL A 41 2.52 -37.70 -0.63
CA VAL A 41 1.18 -37.80 -1.22
C VAL A 41 1.32 -37.75 -2.74
N PRO A 42 0.84 -38.75 -3.50
CA PRO A 42 0.80 -38.65 -4.95
C PRO A 42 -0.12 -37.49 -5.36
N MET A 43 0.43 -36.49 -6.07
CA MET A 43 -0.38 -35.41 -6.60
C MET A 43 -1.27 -35.93 -7.72
N ALA A 44 -2.57 -35.96 -7.48
CA ALA A 44 -3.57 -36.15 -8.53
C ALA A 44 -3.37 -35.09 -9.62
N ARG A 45 -3.21 -35.55 -10.87
CA ARG A 45 -3.16 -34.66 -12.03
C ARG A 45 -4.54 -34.06 -12.26
N GLY A 46 -4.63 -32.73 -12.13
CA GLY A 46 -5.69 -31.93 -12.72
C GLY A 46 -6.94 -31.72 -11.87
N SER A 47 -6.83 -30.86 -10.86
CA SER A 47 -7.93 -29.92 -10.59
C SER A 47 -7.44 -28.54 -11.04
N VAL A 48 -8.02 -27.99 -12.11
CA VAL A 48 -7.82 -26.57 -12.43
C VAL A 48 -8.50 -25.81 -11.30
N ARG A 49 -7.72 -25.36 -10.32
CA ARG A 49 -8.22 -24.49 -9.26
C ARG A 49 -8.62 -23.18 -9.95
N TYR A 50 -9.89 -22.80 -9.84
CA TYR A 50 -10.37 -21.49 -10.24
C TYR A 50 -9.87 -20.49 -9.20
N ASP A 51 -8.72 -19.87 -9.45
CA ASP A 51 -8.13 -18.86 -8.58
C ASP A 51 -8.75 -17.48 -8.89
N PRO A 52 -9.41 -16.80 -7.93
CA PRO A 52 -10.03 -15.47 -8.16
C PRO A 52 -9.04 -14.39 -8.65
N VAL A 53 -7.74 -14.59 -8.42
CA VAL A 53 -6.64 -13.76 -8.94
C VAL A 53 -6.64 -13.71 -10.49
N ASP A 54 -7.20 -14.73 -11.13
CA ASP A 54 -7.30 -14.86 -12.58
C ASP A 54 -8.30 -13.86 -13.19
N GLU A 55 -9.41 -13.55 -12.51
CA GLU A 55 -10.47 -12.71 -13.09
C GLU A 55 -10.04 -11.24 -13.21
N GLU A 56 -9.47 -10.65 -12.17
CA GLU A 56 -9.00 -9.25 -12.22
C GLU A 56 -7.87 -9.08 -13.24
N THR A 57 -6.95 -10.05 -13.28
CA THR A 57 -5.86 -10.09 -14.24
C THR A 57 -6.39 -10.21 -15.67
N ARG A 58 -7.40 -11.05 -15.90
CA ARG A 58 -8.06 -11.18 -17.21
C ARG A 58 -8.82 -9.93 -17.61
N PHE A 59 -9.53 -9.31 -16.67
CA PHE A 59 -10.23 -8.05 -16.89
C PHE A 59 -9.27 -6.97 -17.41
N LYS A 60 -8.12 -6.80 -16.75
CA LYS A 60 -7.08 -5.83 -17.15
C LYS A 60 -6.48 -6.14 -18.54
N LYS A 61 -6.55 -7.40 -18.99
CA LYS A 61 -6.10 -7.84 -20.32
C LYS A 61 -7.17 -7.69 -21.41
N THR A 62 -8.43 -7.38 -21.06
CA THR A 62 -9.48 -7.23 -22.08
C THR A 62 -9.22 -6.00 -22.95
N ALA A 63 -9.48 -6.12 -24.26
CA ALA A 63 -9.37 -5.00 -25.20
C ALA A 63 -10.29 -3.83 -24.81
N ARG A 64 -11.46 -4.13 -24.23
CA ARG A 64 -12.39 -3.12 -23.71
C ARG A 64 -11.74 -2.29 -22.61
N TRP A 65 -11.09 -2.92 -21.62
CA TRP A 65 -10.39 -2.21 -20.57
C TRP A 65 -9.20 -1.42 -21.09
N GLN A 66 -8.41 -1.97 -22.02
CA GLN A 66 -7.26 -1.26 -22.59
C GLN A 66 -7.68 0.03 -23.31
N ARG A 67 -8.79 0.00 -24.06
CA ARG A 67 -9.35 1.21 -24.69
C ARG A 67 -9.81 2.21 -23.62
N LEU A 68 -10.60 1.75 -22.65
CA LEU A 68 -11.11 2.60 -21.58
C LEU A 68 -9.98 3.26 -20.78
N ARG A 69 -8.94 2.49 -20.46
CA ARG A 69 -7.72 2.98 -19.82
C ARG A 69 -7.11 4.13 -20.62
N MET A 70 -6.92 3.98 -21.93
CA MET A 70 -6.34 5.04 -22.75
C MET A 70 -7.23 6.28 -22.79
N THR A 71 -8.54 6.13 -22.91
CA THR A 71 -9.49 7.25 -22.85
C THR A 71 -9.37 8.05 -21.55
N VAL A 72 -9.21 7.36 -20.40
CA VAL A 72 -9.01 8.03 -19.10
C VAL A 72 -7.68 8.76 -19.04
N LEU A 73 -6.59 8.14 -19.51
CA LEU A 73 -5.27 8.77 -19.53
C LEU A 73 -5.24 10.00 -20.44
N GLU A 74 -5.87 9.94 -21.61
CA GLU A 74 -5.97 11.05 -22.56
C GLU A 74 -6.83 12.19 -22.01
N ARG A 75 -7.99 11.88 -21.40
CA ARG A 75 -8.86 12.86 -20.73
C ARG A 75 -8.10 13.64 -19.66
N ASP A 76 -7.30 12.93 -18.87
CA ASP A 76 -6.53 13.48 -17.77
C ASP A 76 -5.16 14.04 -18.23
N LEU A 77 -4.93 14.16 -19.55
CA LEU A 77 -3.69 14.65 -20.16
C LEU A 77 -2.43 13.97 -19.60
N PHE A 78 -2.50 12.66 -19.35
CA PHE A 78 -1.44 11.85 -18.74
C PHE A 78 -0.94 12.40 -17.39
N THR A 79 -1.80 13.12 -16.68
CA THR A 79 -1.49 13.81 -15.43
C THR A 79 -2.20 13.14 -14.25
N CYS A 80 -1.43 12.83 -13.21
CA CYS A 80 -1.94 12.23 -11.99
C CYS A 80 -2.97 13.13 -11.31
N GLN A 81 -4.18 12.61 -11.11
CA GLN A 81 -5.32 13.30 -10.50
C GLN A 81 -5.36 13.19 -8.97
N TRP A 82 -4.32 12.61 -8.34
CA TRP A 82 -4.24 12.56 -6.89
C TRP A 82 -4.07 13.97 -6.30
N PRO A 83 -4.81 14.33 -5.23
CA PRO A 83 -4.67 15.64 -4.59
C PRO A 83 -3.22 15.91 -4.16
N GLY A 84 -2.64 17.00 -4.66
CA GLY A 84 -1.27 17.42 -4.36
C GLY A 84 -0.15 16.72 -5.14
N CYS A 85 -0.46 15.83 -6.10
CA CYS A 85 0.56 15.20 -6.95
C CYS A 85 0.77 15.95 -8.27
N GLY A 86 -0.22 15.95 -9.17
CA GLY A 86 -0.16 16.68 -10.45
C GLY A 86 0.95 16.26 -11.42
N VAL A 87 1.63 15.13 -11.21
CA VAL A 87 2.73 14.71 -12.09
C VAL A 87 2.22 14.26 -13.45
N THR A 88 2.80 14.81 -14.52
CA THR A 88 2.54 14.39 -15.91
C THR A 88 3.64 13.46 -16.37
N LEU A 89 3.29 12.29 -16.91
CA LEU A 89 4.25 11.28 -17.37
C LEU A 89 3.96 10.87 -18.81
N ALA A 90 4.95 11.02 -19.70
CA ALA A 90 4.85 10.50 -21.08
C ALA A 90 4.85 8.97 -21.13
N ASP A 91 5.52 8.34 -20.17
CA ASP A 91 5.58 6.89 -20.05
C ASP A 91 4.29 6.34 -19.42
N THR A 92 3.39 5.84 -20.28
CA THR A 92 2.12 5.28 -19.85
C THR A 92 2.26 4.05 -18.96
N SER A 93 3.41 3.37 -18.93
CA SER A 93 3.61 2.21 -18.05
C SER A 93 3.67 2.59 -16.56
N LYS A 94 3.97 3.86 -16.27
CA LYS A 94 4.02 4.43 -14.92
C LYS A 94 2.68 5.04 -14.47
N LEU A 95 1.69 5.04 -15.37
CA LEU A 95 0.34 5.53 -15.12
C LEU A 95 -0.66 4.36 -15.03
N VAL A 96 -1.59 4.51 -14.11
CA VAL A 96 -2.63 3.52 -13.81
C VAL A 96 -3.98 4.22 -13.94
N ALA A 97 -4.92 3.58 -14.65
CA ALA A 97 -6.33 3.96 -14.58
C ALA A 97 -6.94 3.23 -13.37
N ASP A 98 -7.30 3.98 -12.35
CA ASP A 98 -7.77 3.50 -11.06
C ASP A 98 -9.24 3.87 -10.84
N HIS A 99 -9.98 3.01 -10.13
CA HIS A 99 -11.37 3.28 -9.75
C HIS A 99 -11.40 4.14 -8.48
N ARG A 100 -12.03 5.32 -8.54
CA ARG A 100 -12.25 6.22 -7.39
C ARG A 100 -13.01 5.51 -6.28
N VAL A 101 -14.13 4.88 -6.63
CA VAL A 101 -14.88 3.95 -5.76
C VAL A 101 -14.48 2.52 -6.14
N PRO A 102 -13.97 1.72 -5.19
CA PRO A 102 -13.56 0.35 -5.48
C PRO A 102 -14.71 -0.48 -6.03
N VAL A 103 -14.40 -1.33 -7.02
CA VAL A 103 -15.38 -2.24 -7.65
C VAL A 103 -16.05 -3.17 -6.62
N ARG A 104 -15.36 -3.49 -5.52
CA ARG A 104 -15.92 -4.31 -4.43
C ARG A 104 -17.05 -3.61 -3.68
N VAL A 105 -17.05 -2.29 -3.64
CA VAL A 105 -18.06 -1.47 -2.95
C VAL A 105 -19.23 -1.22 -3.90
N GLU A 106 -18.94 -0.79 -5.13
CA GLU A 106 -19.95 -0.44 -6.13
C GLU A 106 -19.63 -1.09 -7.49
N PRO A 107 -20.07 -2.34 -7.72
CA PRO A 107 -19.76 -3.08 -8.95
C PRO A 107 -20.38 -2.45 -10.20
N SER A 108 -21.50 -1.72 -10.04
CA SER A 108 -22.21 -1.06 -11.14
C SER A 108 -21.35 -0.01 -11.85
N ARG A 109 -20.42 0.63 -11.12
CA ARG A 109 -19.51 1.68 -11.62
C ARG A 109 -18.18 1.15 -12.15
N LYS A 110 -18.05 -0.16 -12.38
CA LYS A 110 -16.80 -0.78 -12.87
C LYS A 110 -16.33 -0.25 -14.24
N TRP A 111 -17.28 0.12 -15.11
CA TRP A 111 -17.02 0.59 -16.47
C TRP A 111 -17.31 2.08 -16.68
N ASP A 112 -17.64 2.78 -15.59
CA ASP A 112 -17.99 4.19 -15.62
C ASP A 112 -16.71 5.04 -15.75
N LEU A 113 -16.69 5.91 -16.76
CA LEU A 113 -15.57 6.82 -17.03
C LEU A 113 -15.38 7.83 -15.90
N ASP A 114 -16.46 8.27 -15.26
CA ASP A 114 -16.41 9.26 -14.19
C ASP A 114 -15.89 8.67 -12.88
N ASN A 115 -16.06 7.35 -12.71
CA ASN A 115 -15.48 6.60 -11.61
C ASN A 115 -13.99 6.27 -11.84
N LEU A 116 -13.42 6.55 -13.02
CA LEU A 116 -12.02 6.29 -13.32
C LEU A 116 -11.17 7.55 -13.23
N GLN A 117 -9.93 7.40 -12.78
CA GLN A 117 -8.94 8.47 -12.67
C GLN A 117 -7.55 7.99 -13.08
N CYS A 118 -6.78 8.89 -13.70
CA CYS A 118 -5.36 8.69 -13.96
C CYS A 118 -4.55 8.90 -12.67
N LEU A 119 -3.79 7.89 -12.23
CA LEU A 119 -2.86 7.98 -11.11
C LEU A 119 -1.46 7.55 -11.52
N CYS A 120 -0.44 8.17 -10.93
CA CYS A 120 0.92 7.62 -10.99
C CYS A 120 1.04 6.42 -10.05
N LYS A 121 1.96 5.51 -10.37
CA LYS A 121 2.20 4.30 -9.56
C LYS A 121 2.44 4.60 -8.06
N ALA A 122 3.17 5.67 -7.74
CA ALA A 122 3.43 6.06 -6.36
C ALA A 122 2.16 6.44 -5.59
N CYS A 123 1.24 7.17 -6.22
CA CYS A 123 -0.05 7.55 -5.62
C CYS A 123 -1.03 6.37 -5.55
N HIS A 124 -1.00 5.49 -6.55
CA HIS A 124 -1.82 4.29 -6.60
C HIS A 124 -1.45 3.30 -5.49
N ASP A 125 -0.17 2.96 -5.35
CA ASP A 125 0.30 1.89 -4.47
C ASP A 125 0.31 2.27 -2.98
N GLY A 126 0.22 3.56 -2.64
CA GLY A 126 0.28 4.04 -1.25
C GLY A 126 -0.94 4.88 -0.83
N PRO A 127 -0.98 6.18 -1.19
CA PRO A 127 -2.05 7.09 -0.78
C PRO A 127 -3.47 6.59 -1.10
N LYS A 128 -3.70 6.07 -2.31
CA LYS A 128 -5.00 5.52 -2.70
C LYS A 128 -5.34 4.28 -1.88
N GLN A 129 -4.40 3.35 -1.72
CA GLN A 129 -4.63 2.13 -0.93
C GLN A 129 -4.94 2.45 0.54
N ALA A 130 -4.25 3.44 1.12
CA ALA A 130 -4.52 3.90 2.48
C ALA A 130 -5.91 4.55 2.61
N LEU A 131 -6.30 5.40 1.64
CA LEU A 131 -7.63 6.01 1.60
C LEU A 131 -8.73 4.94 1.50
N GLU A 132 -8.56 3.92 0.66
CA GLU A 132 -9.53 2.84 0.54
C GLU A 132 -9.74 2.08 1.84
N LEU A 133 -8.64 1.78 2.56
CA LEU A 133 -8.72 1.10 3.86
C LEU A 133 -9.41 1.98 4.90
N LEU A 134 -9.15 3.28 4.90
CA LEU A 134 -9.74 4.22 5.83
C LEU A 134 -11.24 4.43 5.58
N VAL A 135 -11.64 4.56 4.31
CA VAL A 135 -13.02 4.88 3.92
C VAL A 135 -13.88 3.63 3.75
N TYR A 136 -13.33 2.58 3.16
CA TYR A 136 -14.07 1.37 2.77
C TYR A 136 -13.57 0.11 3.48
N GLY A 137 -12.68 0.19 4.47
CA GLY A 137 -12.01 -0.97 5.08
C GLY A 137 -12.96 -2.09 5.54
N SER A 138 -14.12 -1.74 6.11
CA SER A 138 -15.14 -2.72 6.52
C SER A 138 -15.84 -3.42 5.35
N ALA A 139 -15.99 -2.75 4.20
CA ALA A 139 -16.57 -3.28 2.98
C ALA A 139 -15.56 -4.02 2.10
N VAL A 140 -14.29 -3.58 2.10
CA VAL A 140 -13.21 -4.11 1.24
C VAL A 140 -12.56 -5.36 1.83
N MET A 141 -12.42 -5.45 3.16
CA MET A 141 -11.75 -6.58 3.82
C MET A 141 -12.64 -7.81 4.04
N GLY A 142 -13.94 -7.74 3.70
CA GLY A 142 -14.89 -8.83 3.93
C GLY A 142 -15.14 -9.05 5.42
N ARG A 143 -16.41 -9.23 5.81
CA ARG A 143 -16.74 -9.66 7.17
C ARG A 143 -16.05 -11.00 7.43
N GLY A 144 -14.96 -10.99 8.20
CA GLY A 144 -14.40 -12.21 8.76
C GLY A 144 -15.51 -12.94 9.50
N ARG A 145 -15.77 -14.20 9.11
CA ARG A 145 -16.62 -15.10 9.87
C ARG A 145 -16.00 -15.27 11.25
N GLY A 146 -16.57 -14.61 12.25
CA GLY A 146 -16.37 -14.92 13.66
C GLY A 146 -17.60 -15.67 14.15
N GLY A 147 -17.38 -16.79 14.84
CA GLY A 147 -18.41 -17.64 15.44
C GLY A 147 -18.28 -19.08 14.99
#